data_AF-A0AAV0PSR3-F1
#
_entry.id   AF-A0AAV0PSR3-F1
#
_cell.length_a   1.000
_cell.length_b   1.000
_cell.length_c   1.000
_cell.angle_alpha   90.00
_cell.angle_beta   90.00
_cell.angle_gamma   90.00
#
_symmetry.space_group_name_H-M   'P 1'
#
loop_
_entity.id
_entity.type
_entity.pdbx_description
1 polymer ?
#
loop_
_entity_poly.entity_id
_entity_poly.type
_entity_poly.pdbx_seq_one_letter_code
_entity_poly.pdbx_strand_id
1 'polypeptide(L)'
;MERKLIWSPSSPCLLPFTLCLLLCAAYLQPTQADAAAGTNPAPAGNVAPSCDVKLTSGKDRATIDNGIIELTLTNPEGFVYGLKYQGVENVLETHEPDDFGGYFDVSWDHPGGEGKTEQVKGTKFTVITETADQVELSFSSTWSSSSKELVPLNVDKRFIVQKGVSGFYWYVIVERLKGWPDADMDQHRMVFRPKISMFKYMAVSDDIQRMMPAYKDRMTGQKLAYPEAVLLTSPIEPEFKGEVDDKYQYSLEMKDHRLKGWISDDPKMGFWVISPSEEYAAGGPNKPELTCHCGPICLAMFTSMHYAGLDMVTEYRNGEPWKKVFGPVMVYLNSMSSDHAALWKDAKTQMEKEVQNWPYSFVASADYLPAAKRGTVSGQLLVDDKFLSPTPKEACKAYVGLALPGTKDVSWQFDVKGYQFWTQTDEKGNEVKLGPVTYKAPRNGPTLWEIGIPDRSADEFFVPDPNPKYINRYFIGKPNDKYRQYGLWARYAQLYPKNDLVFDIGVSNYSKDWFFAHVLRYTCSSLDNLSSTYFSSCFIRL
;
A
#
# COMPACT_ATOMS: atom_id res chain seq x y z
N MET A 1 37.06 -6.17 22.87
CA MET A 1 36.33 -5.23 23.78
C MET A 1 34.84 -5.47 23.56
N GLU A 2 34.09 -5.92 24.57
CA GLU A 2 32.65 -6.22 24.40
C GLU A 2 31.81 -4.95 24.48
N ARG A 3 30.98 -4.68 23.45
CA ARG A 3 30.00 -3.59 23.48
C ARG A 3 28.59 -4.19 23.60
N LYS A 4 27.86 -3.78 24.63
CA LYS A 4 26.50 -4.24 24.90
C LYS A 4 25.48 -3.30 24.24
N LEU A 5 24.61 -3.84 23.38
CA LEU A 5 23.40 -3.15 22.93
C LEU A 5 22.27 -3.58 23.87
N ILE A 6 21.69 -2.62 24.60
CA ILE A 6 20.55 -2.85 25.50
C ILE A 6 19.31 -2.27 24.85
N TRP A 7 18.28 -3.10 24.66
CA TRP A 7 16.95 -2.63 24.29
C TRP A 7 16.08 -2.51 25.56
N SER A 8 15.52 -1.33 25.79
CA SER A 8 14.50 -1.09 26.83
C SER A 8 13.24 -0.56 26.15
N PRO A 9 12.03 -1.05 26.48
CA PRO A 9 10.79 -0.50 25.94
C PRO A 9 10.48 0.83 26.64
N SER A 10 11.07 1.91 26.16
CA SER A 10 10.61 3.29 26.38
C SER A 10 11.12 4.19 25.25
N SER A 11 10.20 4.79 24.48
CA SER A 11 10.45 5.70 23.35
C SER A 11 11.09 7.04 23.78
N PRO A 12 11.55 7.90 22.85
CA PRO A 12 12.28 7.66 21.59
C PRO A 12 13.57 8.53 21.49
N CYS A 13 14.57 8.10 20.68
CA CYS A 13 15.40 8.99 19.84
C CYS A 13 16.55 8.27 19.08
N LEU A 14 16.71 8.69 17.81
CA LEU A 14 17.91 8.77 16.95
C LEU A 14 18.38 7.55 16.10
N LEU A 15 18.36 7.79 14.77
CA LEU A 15 19.10 7.23 13.61
C LEU A 15 20.60 6.90 13.88
N PRO A 16 21.38 6.15 13.04
CA PRO A 16 21.29 6.03 11.55
C PRO A 16 21.72 4.70 10.84
N PHE A 17 21.39 4.65 9.53
CA PHE A 17 22.06 4.17 8.30
C PHE A 17 23.16 3.09 8.27
N THR A 18 23.22 2.40 7.13
CA THR A 18 24.29 1.48 6.68
C THR A 18 24.54 1.87 5.11
N LEU A 19 25.53 1.37 4.28
CA LEU A 19 25.35 0.92 2.82
C LEU A 19 26.25 -0.31 2.40
N CYS A 20 25.74 -1.35 1.68
CA CYS A 20 26.49 -2.54 1.21
C CYS A 20 26.09 -2.99 -0.23
N LEU A 21 26.89 -3.87 -0.83
CA LEU A 21 27.16 -3.99 -2.28
C LEU A 21 26.90 -5.39 -2.88
N LEU A 22 26.72 -5.37 -4.21
CA LEU A 22 26.29 -6.40 -5.18
C LEU A 22 27.37 -7.34 -5.75
N LEU A 23 26.92 -8.39 -6.46
CA LEU A 23 27.61 -8.97 -7.63
C LEU A 23 26.65 -9.15 -8.83
N CYS A 24 27.23 -9.11 -10.03
CA CYS A 24 26.64 -8.70 -11.32
C CYS A 24 25.94 -9.78 -12.16
N ALA A 25 25.07 -9.33 -13.08
CA ALA A 25 24.80 -10.00 -14.36
C ALA A 25 24.65 -8.97 -15.50
N ALA A 26 24.99 -9.40 -16.72
CA ALA A 26 25.46 -8.59 -17.83
C ALA A 26 24.38 -7.94 -18.72
N TYR A 27 24.84 -6.87 -19.39
CA TYR A 27 24.20 -5.93 -20.29
C TYR A 27 23.53 -6.51 -21.55
N LEU A 28 22.42 -5.88 -21.96
CA LEU A 28 22.05 -5.63 -23.37
C LEU A 28 21.37 -4.26 -23.47
N GLN A 29 21.91 -3.37 -24.31
CA GLN A 29 21.40 -2.01 -24.57
C GLN A 29 20.22 -2.02 -25.57
N PRO A 30 19.25 -1.08 -25.45
CA PRO A 30 18.29 -0.82 -26.52
C PRO A 30 18.67 0.41 -27.36
N THR A 31 18.46 0.30 -28.67
CA THR A 31 18.54 1.38 -29.66
C THR A 31 17.28 2.24 -29.67
N GLN A 32 17.47 3.54 -29.87
CA GLN A 32 16.45 4.57 -30.07
C GLN A 32 15.48 4.24 -31.22
N ALA A 33 14.21 4.61 -31.06
CA ALA A 33 13.30 4.85 -32.17
C ALA A 33 12.39 6.04 -31.88
N ASP A 34 12.34 6.93 -32.86
CA ASP A 34 11.62 8.20 -32.90
C ASP A 34 10.09 8.05 -32.88
N ALA A 35 9.46 9.13 -32.42
CA ALA A 35 8.04 9.34 -32.41
C ALA A 35 7.44 9.37 -33.84
N ALA A 36 6.44 8.53 -34.07
CA ALA A 36 5.47 8.71 -35.14
C ALA A 36 4.08 8.34 -34.64
N ALA A 37 3.14 9.27 -34.76
CA ALA A 37 1.73 9.06 -34.54
C ALA A 37 1.22 7.98 -35.51
N GLY A 38 0.87 6.81 -34.96
CA GLY A 38 0.32 5.69 -35.69
C GLY A 38 -0.92 5.19 -34.96
N THR A 39 -2.09 5.45 -35.51
CA THR A 39 -3.32 4.73 -35.22
C THR A 39 -3.10 3.25 -35.54
N ASN A 40 -3.10 2.38 -34.53
CA ASN A 40 -3.06 0.93 -34.72
C ASN A 40 -4.17 0.23 -33.93
N PRO A 41 -4.70 -0.88 -34.46
CA PRO A 41 -6.02 -1.40 -34.13
C PRO A 41 -6.05 -2.18 -32.82
N ALA A 42 -7.23 -2.16 -32.18
CA ALA A 42 -7.54 -2.85 -30.94
C ALA A 42 -7.30 -4.38 -31.03
N PRO A 43 -6.84 -5.03 -29.95
CA PRO A 43 -6.76 -6.49 -29.90
C PRO A 43 -8.17 -7.10 -29.90
N ALA A 44 -8.31 -8.19 -30.65
CA ALA A 44 -9.55 -8.93 -30.82
C ALA A 44 -10.00 -9.62 -29.52
N GLY A 45 -10.93 -8.98 -28.82
CA GLY A 45 -11.88 -9.59 -27.89
C GLY A 45 -13.19 -8.83 -28.06
N ASN A 46 -14.29 -9.53 -28.38
CA ASN A 46 -15.63 -9.00 -28.71
C ASN A 46 -15.86 -7.53 -28.29
N VAL A 47 -15.58 -6.59 -29.20
CA VAL A 47 -15.90 -5.18 -29.00
C VAL A 47 -17.39 -5.06 -29.20
N ALA A 48 -18.15 -5.06 -28.10
CA ALA A 48 -19.50 -4.55 -28.11
C ALA A 48 -19.47 -3.16 -28.78
N PRO A 49 -20.41 -2.82 -29.68
CA PRO A 49 -20.45 -1.51 -30.31
C PRO A 49 -20.42 -0.45 -29.20
N SER A 50 -19.52 0.54 -29.36
CA SER A 50 -19.27 1.56 -28.35
C SER A 50 -20.54 2.39 -28.10
N CYS A 51 -21.27 2.03 -27.06
CA CYS A 51 -22.46 2.74 -26.61
C CYS A 51 -22.07 4.07 -25.97
N ASP A 52 -22.92 5.08 -26.13
CA ASP A 52 -22.79 6.31 -25.36
C ASP A 52 -22.92 6.01 -23.86
N VAL A 53 -22.19 6.76 -23.04
CA VAL A 53 -22.34 6.69 -21.58
C VAL A 53 -23.68 7.28 -21.19
N LYS A 54 -24.48 6.53 -20.43
CA LYS A 54 -25.82 6.91 -20.02
C LYS A 54 -25.91 6.98 -18.51
N LEU A 55 -26.40 8.10 -18.00
CA LEU A 55 -26.75 8.28 -16.61
C LEU A 55 -28.25 8.03 -16.41
N THR A 56 -28.59 7.26 -15.40
CA THR A 56 -29.95 7.18 -14.85
C THR A 56 -29.88 7.46 -13.36
N SER A 57 -30.52 8.54 -12.89
CA SER A 57 -30.53 8.89 -11.47
C SER A 57 -31.95 8.89 -10.90
N GLY A 58 -32.15 8.14 -9.81
CA GLY A 58 -33.36 8.14 -9.01
C GLY A 58 -33.12 8.71 -7.60
N LYS A 59 -34.12 8.55 -6.73
CA LYS A 59 -34.07 9.06 -5.35
C LYS A 59 -32.94 8.42 -4.53
N ASP A 60 -32.80 7.10 -4.61
CA ASP A 60 -31.92 6.34 -3.72
C ASP A 60 -30.68 5.76 -4.41
N ARG A 61 -30.63 5.81 -5.75
CA ARG A 61 -29.55 5.26 -6.58
C ARG A 61 -29.26 6.13 -7.80
N ALA A 62 -28.00 6.12 -8.24
CA ALA A 62 -27.57 6.65 -9.53
C ALA A 62 -26.76 5.59 -10.27
N THR A 63 -27.06 5.39 -11.55
CA THR A 63 -26.50 4.32 -12.38
C THR A 63 -25.85 4.92 -13.62
N ILE A 64 -24.62 4.50 -13.91
CA ILE A 64 -23.88 4.88 -15.11
C ILE A 64 -23.58 3.63 -15.94
N ASP A 65 -24.08 3.58 -17.17
CA ASP A 65 -23.91 2.48 -18.11
C ASP A 65 -23.10 2.96 -19.33
N ASN A 66 -22.02 2.25 -19.68
CA ASN A 66 -21.23 2.51 -20.89
C ASN A 66 -21.30 1.38 -21.93
N GLY A 67 -22.21 0.42 -21.74
CA GLY A 67 -22.37 -0.78 -22.55
C GLY A 67 -21.41 -1.93 -22.23
N ILE A 68 -20.41 -1.71 -21.36
CA ILE A 68 -19.45 -2.74 -20.91
C ILE A 68 -19.68 -3.04 -19.43
N ILE A 69 -19.75 -1.99 -18.62
CA ILE A 69 -20.10 -2.05 -17.20
C ILE A 69 -21.33 -1.18 -16.93
N GLU A 70 -22.06 -1.54 -15.88
CA GLU A 70 -23.07 -0.67 -15.27
C GLU A 70 -22.69 -0.45 -13.80
N LEU A 71 -22.28 0.77 -13.47
CA LEU A 71 -21.92 1.17 -12.11
C LEU A 71 -23.16 1.75 -11.41
N THR A 72 -23.54 1.19 -10.27
CA THR A 72 -24.63 1.69 -9.42
C THR A 72 -24.08 2.23 -8.10
N LEU A 73 -24.44 3.47 -7.78
CA LEU A 73 -24.04 4.19 -6.59
C LEU A 73 -25.25 4.53 -5.72
N THR A 74 -25.06 4.57 -4.40
CA THR A 74 -26.10 5.05 -3.47
C THR A 74 -26.26 6.57 -3.57
N ASN A 75 -27.49 7.07 -3.54
CA ASN A 75 -27.81 8.49 -3.61
C ASN A 75 -28.52 8.95 -2.32
N PRO A 76 -28.04 9.98 -1.60
CA PRO A 76 -26.85 10.80 -1.86
C PRO A 76 -25.56 10.27 -1.22
N GLU A 77 -25.60 9.08 -0.62
CA GLU A 77 -24.50 8.61 0.23
C GLU A 77 -23.20 8.35 -0.54
N GLY A 78 -23.24 7.98 -1.83
CA GLY A 78 -22.05 7.79 -2.65
C GLY A 78 -21.22 6.56 -2.27
N PHE A 79 -21.87 5.45 -1.94
CA PHE A 79 -21.25 4.14 -1.83
C PHE A 79 -21.38 3.38 -3.14
N VAL A 80 -20.39 2.55 -3.47
CA VAL A 80 -20.46 1.64 -4.61
C VAL A 80 -21.37 0.50 -4.24
N TYR A 81 -22.60 0.53 -4.77
CA TYR A 81 -23.63 -0.45 -4.46
C TYR A 81 -23.54 -1.67 -5.36
N GLY A 82 -23.32 -1.46 -6.65
CA GLY A 82 -23.26 -2.56 -7.60
C GLY A 82 -22.42 -2.25 -8.83
N LEU A 83 -21.88 -3.31 -9.41
CA LEU A 83 -21.11 -3.26 -10.64
C LEU A 83 -21.48 -4.46 -11.50
N LYS A 84 -22.24 -4.21 -12.58
CA LYS A 84 -22.63 -5.23 -13.56
C LYS A 84 -21.53 -5.41 -14.59
N TYR A 85 -21.25 -6.66 -14.98
CA TYR A 85 -20.25 -6.96 -16.00
C TYR A 85 -20.47 -8.33 -16.63
N GLN A 86 -20.38 -8.44 -17.96
CA GLN A 86 -20.41 -9.72 -18.72
C GLN A 86 -21.55 -10.67 -18.28
N GLY A 87 -22.77 -10.13 -18.14
CA GLY A 87 -23.95 -10.91 -17.74
C GLY A 87 -24.05 -11.23 -16.24
N VAL A 88 -23.06 -10.86 -15.43
CA VAL A 88 -23.15 -10.90 -13.96
C VAL A 88 -23.79 -9.62 -13.47
N GLU A 89 -24.95 -9.75 -12.81
CA GLU A 89 -25.74 -8.60 -12.33
C GLU A 89 -25.01 -7.75 -11.28
N ASN A 90 -24.19 -8.37 -10.43
CA ASN A 90 -23.34 -7.63 -9.50
C ASN A 90 -22.10 -8.46 -9.12
N VAL A 91 -20.91 -7.92 -9.40
CA VAL A 91 -19.61 -8.53 -9.04
C VAL A 91 -19.13 -8.13 -7.65
N LEU A 92 -19.84 -7.24 -6.95
CA LEU A 92 -19.52 -6.78 -5.61
C LEU A 92 -20.42 -7.45 -4.55
N GLU A 93 -19.90 -7.49 -3.33
CA GLU A 93 -20.64 -7.91 -2.15
C GLU A 93 -21.65 -6.85 -1.73
N THR A 94 -22.82 -7.29 -1.29
CA THR A 94 -23.88 -6.39 -0.82
C THR A 94 -24.60 -7.06 0.34
N HIS A 95 -24.35 -6.57 1.55
CA HIS A 95 -25.11 -6.94 2.73
C HIS A 95 -25.66 -5.67 3.39
N GLU A 96 -26.98 -5.56 3.49
CA GLU A 96 -27.62 -4.40 4.13
C GLU A 96 -27.45 -4.46 5.65
N PRO A 97 -27.38 -3.33 6.38
CA PRO A 97 -27.48 -1.94 5.89
C PRO A 97 -26.15 -1.17 5.72
N ASP A 98 -25.00 -1.67 6.18
CA ASP A 98 -23.71 -0.93 6.16
C ASP A 98 -22.54 -1.68 5.48
N ASP A 99 -22.85 -2.73 4.71
CA ASP A 99 -21.87 -3.55 4.00
C ASP A 99 -22.03 -3.40 2.47
N PHE A 100 -21.46 -2.30 1.95
CA PHE A 100 -21.45 -1.93 0.54
C PHE A 100 -20.25 -2.51 -0.22
N GLY A 101 -20.46 -2.72 -1.52
CA GLY A 101 -19.45 -3.20 -2.46
C GLY A 101 -18.19 -2.32 -2.58
N GLY A 102 -18.30 -1.04 -2.22
CA GLY A 102 -17.15 -0.18 -1.99
C GLY A 102 -17.48 1.13 -1.29
N TYR A 103 -16.55 1.61 -0.47
CA TYR A 103 -16.71 2.80 0.38
C TYR A 103 -15.37 3.45 0.70
N PHE A 104 -15.42 4.75 1.02
CA PHE A 104 -14.27 5.50 1.54
C PHE A 104 -14.43 5.58 3.05
N ASP A 105 -13.44 5.07 3.78
CA ASP A 105 -13.41 5.13 5.24
C ASP A 105 -12.24 5.97 5.76
N VAL A 106 -12.44 6.51 6.96
CA VAL A 106 -11.45 7.28 7.69
C VAL A 106 -11.39 6.75 9.12
N SER A 107 -10.21 6.34 9.56
CA SER A 107 -9.92 6.06 10.97
C SER A 107 -9.35 7.33 11.60
N TRP A 108 -9.98 7.81 12.67
CA TRP A 108 -9.65 9.09 13.29
C TRP A 108 -10.07 9.17 14.77
N ASP A 109 -9.51 10.12 15.50
CA ASP A 109 -9.99 10.57 16.80
C ASP A 109 -9.73 12.07 17.05
N HIS A 110 -10.24 12.55 18.20
CA HIS A 110 -9.78 13.80 18.77
C HIS A 110 -8.48 13.55 19.55
N PRO A 111 -7.60 14.55 19.68
CA PRO A 111 -6.34 14.37 20.41
C PRO A 111 -6.54 13.78 21.81
N GLY A 112 -5.97 12.60 22.05
CA GLY A 112 -6.10 11.85 23.31
C GLY A 112 -7.45 11.13 23.50
N GLY A 113 -8.26 11.02 22.46
CA GLY A 113 -9.53 10.30 22.44
C GLY A 113 -9.38 8.81 22.10
N GLU A 114 -10.51 8.16 21.85
CA GLU A 114 -10.56 6.80 21.33
C GLU A 114 -10.78 6.82 19.81
N GLY A 115 -9.87 6.18 19.08
CA GLY A 115 -9.95 5.93 17.64
C GLY A 115 -11.27 5.32 17.20
N LYS A 116 -11.87 5.85 16.14
CA LYS A 116 -13.03 5.26 15.47
C LYS A 116 -12.83 5.23 13.96
N THR A 117 -13.52 4.31 13.29
CA THR A 117 -13.55 4.24 11.83
C THR A 117 -14.93 4.61 11.32
N GLU A 118 -14.97 5.56 10.40
CA GLU A 118 -16.19 6.10 9.80
C GLU A 118 -16.19 5.81 8.29
N GLN A 119 -17.24 5.14 7.80
CA GLN A 119 -17.54 5.15 6.36
C GLN A 119 -18.22 6.47 6.02
N VAL A 120 -17.56 7.31 5.21
CA VAL A 120 -18.03 8.68 5.00
C VAL A 120 -19.26 8.69 4.09
N LYS A 121 -20.41 9.12 4.65
CA LYS A 121 -21.69 9.24 3.94
C LYS A 121 -21.82 10.61 3.29
N GLY A 122 -22.08 10.64 1.98
CA GLY A 122 -22.46 11.85 1.26
C GLY A 122 -23.86 12.33 1.65
N THR A 123 -24.08 13.64 1.64
CA THR A 123 -25.39 14.26 1.91
C THR A 123 -25.93 15.04 0.71
N LYS A 124 -25.12 15.19 -0.34
CA LYS A 124 -25.49 15.87 -1.59
C LYS A 124 -24.94 15.13 -2.79
N PHE A 125 -25.82 14.89 -3.77
CA PHE A 125 -25.49 14.35 -5.08
C PHE A 125 -25.45 15.47 -6.12
N THR A 126 -24.51 15.42 -7.07
CA THR A 126 -24.40 16.38 -8.17
C THR A 126 -23.84 15.71 -9.42
N VAL A 127 -24.45 15.97 -10.58
CA VAL A 127 -23.90 15.60 -11.88
C VAL A 127 -22.91 16.68 -12.30
N ILE A 128 -21.67 16.28 -12.56
CA ILE A 128 -20.55 17.18 -12.84
C ILE A 128 -20.30 17.26 -14.35
N THR A 129 -20.35 16.10 -15.01
CA THR A 129 -20.24 15.98 -16.46
C THR A 129 -21.18 14.89 -16.92
N GLU A 130 -21.91 15.14 -18.00
CA GLU A 130 -22.77 14.16 -18.66
C GLU A 130 -22.68 14.39 -20.17
N THR A 131 -21.97 13.49 -20.84
CA THR A 131 -21.73 13.51 -22.28
C THR A 131 -21.77 12.09 -22.81
N ALA A 132 -21.85 11.93 -24.13
CA ALA A 132 -21.78 10.62 -24.77
C ALA A 132 -20.49 9.84 -24.43
N ASP A 133 -19.40 10.55 -24.14
CA ASP A 133 -18.08 9.95 -23.91
C ASP A 133 -17.77 9.72 -22.42
N GLN A 134 -18.41 10.47 -21.52
CA GLN A 134 -18.11 10.44 -20.09
C GLN A 134 -19.28 10.93 -19.23
N VAL A 135 -19.45 10.30 -18.07
CA VAL A 135 -20.20 10.83 -16.93
C VAL A 135 -19.27 10.97 -15.72
N GLU A 136 -19.33 12.12 -15.04
CA GLU A 136 -18.71 12.34 -13.72
C GLU A 136 -19.79 12.73 -12.70
N LEU A 137 -19.83 12.01 -11.56
CA LEU A 137 -20.76 12.24 -10.47
C LEU A 137 -20.02 12.65 -9.18
N SER A 138 -20.64 13.51 -8.39
CA SER A 138 -20.18 13.97 -7.08
C SER A 138 -21.15 13.57 -5.98
N PHE A 139 -20.59 13.07 -4.88
CA PHE A 139 -21.30 12.75 -3.64
C PHE A 139 -20.54 13.38 -2.48
N SER A 140 -21.02 14.54 -2.03
CA SER A 140 -20.33 15.37 -1.06
C SER A 140 -20.99 15.39 0.31
N SER A 141 -20.22 15.51 1.37
CA SER A 141 -20.66 15.85 2.72
C SER A 141 -19.86 17.04 3.25
N THR A 142 -20.51 17.84 4.09
CA THR A 142 -19.89 19.00 4.75
C THR A 142 -20.00 18.87 6.25
N TRP A 143 -18.89 19.03 6.95
CA TRP A 143 -18.90 19.03 8.41
C TRP A 143 -19.45 20.35 8.97
N SER A 144 -20.09 20.28 10.14
CA SER A 144 -20.58 21.43 10.87
C SER A 144 -20.44 21.22 12.37
N SER A 145 -20.51 22.29 13.17
CA SER A 145 -20.40 22.23 14.62
C SER A 145 -21.50 21.41 15.32
N SER A 146 -22.60 21.08 14.61
CA SER A 146 -23.64 20.15 15.08
C SER A 146 -23.30 18.67 14.86
N SER A 147 -22.27 18.36 14.06
CA SER A 147 -21.85 17.01 13.68
C SER A 147 -20.55 16.59 14.37
N LYS A 148 -20.42 16.87 15.68
CA LYS A 148 -19.18 16.63 16.44
C LYS A 148 -18.76 15.17 16.49
N GLU A 149 -19.70 14.25 16.27
CA GLU A 149 -19.44 12.82 16.22
C GLU A 149 -18.81 12.35 14.89
N LEU A 150 -18.76 13.20 13.86
CA LEU A 150 -18.15 12.89 12.57
C LEU A 150 -16.79 13.58 12.44
N VAL A 151 -15.92 13.01 11.61
CA VAL A 151 -14.60 13.60 11.34
C VAL A 151 -14.78 15.04 10.83
N PRO A 152 -14.01 16.04 11.32
CA PRO A 152 -14.14 17.41 10.86
C PRO A 152 -13.55 17.61 9.46
N LEU A 153 -14.17 16.99 8.45
CA LEU A 153 -13.79 17.03 7.03
C LEU A 153 -15.01 17.39 6.17
N ASN A 154 -14.81 18.24 5.18
CA ASN A 154 -15.59 18.20 3.96
C ASN A 154 -15.02 17.07 3.10
N VAL A 155 -15.89 16.23 2.54
CA VAL A 155 -15.48 15.13 1.66
C VAL A 155 -16.34 15.19 0.39
N ASP A 156 -15.71 15.13 -0.77
CA ASP A 156 -16.38 15.04 -2.08
C ASP A 156 -15.86 13.81 -2.83
N LYS A 157 -16.70 12.78 -2.93
CA LYS A 157 -16.40 11.53 -3.62
C LYS A 157 -16.84 11.64 -5.07
N ARG A 158 -15.92 11.34 -5.99
CA ARG A 158 -16.08 11.58 -7.42
C ARG A 158 -15.90 10.30 -8.22
N PHE A 159 -16.91 9.94 -9.01
CA PHE A 159 -16.92 8.73 -9.82
C PHE A 159 -17.00 9.10 -11.30
N ILE A 160 -16.14 8.50 -12.12
CA ILE A 160 -16.07 8.74 -13.55
C ILE A 160 -16.20 7.41 -14.30
N VAL A 161 -17.09 7.36 -15.28
CA VAL A 161 -17.19 6.25 -16.24
C VAL A 161 -17.04 6.82 -17.64
N GLN A 162 -16.20 6.17 -18.44
CA GLN A 162 -15.92 6.57 -19.81
C GLN A 162 -16.40 5.55 -20.82
N LYS A 163 -16.69 6.03 -22.02
CA LYS A 163 -17.03 5.23 -23.18
C LYS A 163 -15.89 4.27 -23.54
N GLY A 164 -16.22 2.99 -23.76
CA GLY A 164 -15.25 1.98 -24.17
C GLY A 164 -14.29 1.47 -23.09
N VAL A 165 -14.44 1.91 -21.83
CA VAL A 165 -13.59 1.49 -20.71
C VAL A 165 -14.26 0.37 -19.90
N SER A 166 -13.55 -0.74 -19.66
CA SER A 166 -14.04 -1.88 -18.86
C SER A 166 -13.83 -1.65 -17.36
N GLY A 167 -14.37 -0.55 -16.84
CA GLY A 167 -14.05 -0.08 -15.50
C GLY A 167 -14.52 1.34 -15.23
N PHE A 168 -14.28 1.80 -14.00
CA PHE A 168 -14.59 3.16 -13.57
C PHE A 168 -13.44 3.74 -12.75
N TYR A 169 -13.37 5.07 -12.69
CA TYR A 169 -12.40 5.81 -11.90
C TYR A 169 -13.07 6.41 -10.67
N TRP A 170 -12.35 6.42 -9.56
CA TRP A 170 -12.82 7.00 -8.31
C TRP A 170 -11.71 7.82 -7.64
N TYR A 171 -12.03 9.05 -7.29
CA TYR A 171 -11.18 9.92 -6.46
C TYR A 171 -11.98 10.59 -5.35
N VAL A 172 -11.29 11.09 -4.33
CA VAL A 172 -11.89 11.86 -3.25
C VAL A 172 -11.14 13.16 -3.04
N ILE A 173 -11.90 14.23 -2.80
CA ILE A 173 -11.38 15.53 -2.37
C ILE A 173 -11.71 15.65 -0.89
N VAL A 174 -10.69 15.86 -0.07
CA VAL A 174 -10.84 16.02 1.38
C VAL A 174 -10.38 17.42 1.75
N GLU A 175 -11.20 18.16 2.50
CA GLU A 175 -10.94 19.54 2.87
C GLU A 175 -11.27 19.81 4.34
N ARG A 176 -10.45 20.66 4.96
CA ARG A 176 -10.65 21.25 6.28
C ARG A 176 -10.61 22.75 6.15
N LEU A 177 -11.61 23.41 6.72
CA LEU A 177 -11.65 24.87 6.76
C LEU A 177 -10.92 25.41 7.99
N LYS A 178 -10.45 26.65 7.87
CA LYS A 178 -9.76 27.35 8.95
C LYS A 178 -10.66 27.45 10.19
N GLY A 179 -10.09 27.17 11.36
CA GLY A 179 -10.77 27.25 12.66
C GLY A 179 -11.51 25.99 13.08
N TRP A 180 -11.43 24.90 12.32
CA TRP A 180 -12.07 23.63 12.67
C TRP A 180 -11.36 22.88 13.81
N PRO A 181 -12.08 22.04 14.57
CA PRO A 181 -11.54 21.37 15.76
C PRO A 181 -10.38 20.42 15.43
N ASP A 182 -9.44 20.27 16.35
CA ASP A 182 -8.33 19.33 16.20
C ASP A 182 -8.84 17.89 15.97
N ALA A 183 -8.09 17.16 15.14
CA ALA A 183 -8.37 15.77 14.81
C ALA A 183 -7.08 15.06 14.39
N ASP A 184 -7.01 13.77 14.68
CA ASP A 184 -5.95 12.88 14.26
C ASP A 184 -6.52 11.87 13.29
N MET A 185 -5.94 11.80 12.11
CA MET A 185 -6.38 10.88 11.06
C MET A 185 -5.31 9.81 10.85
N ASP A 186 -5.57 8.65 11.43
CA ASP A 186 -4.66 7.50 11.47
C ASP A 186 -4.58 6.78 10.13
N GLN A 187 -5.70 6.74 9.41
CA GLN A 187 -5.83 6.03 8.15
C GLN A 187 -6.98 6.59 7.33
N HIS A 188 -6.83 6.59 6.00
CA HIS A 188 -7.97 6.70 5.08
C HIS A 188 -7.66 5.99 3.77
N ARG A 189 -8.71 5.42 3.17
CA ARG A 189 -8.57 4.49 2.05
C ARG A 189 -9.90 4.31 1.32
N MET A 190 -9.82 3.77 0.11
CA MET A 190 -10.97 3.17 -0.55
C MET A 190 -10.94 1.66 -0.34
N VAL A 191 -12.10 1.10 0.01
CA VAL A 191 -12.30 -0.33 0.18
C VAL A 191 -13.21 -0.82 -0.93
N PHE A 192 -12.84 -1.95 -1.53
CA PHE A 192 -13.66 -2.67 -2.49
C PHE A 192 -13.86 -4.10 -1.99
N ARG A 193 -15.08 -4.59 -2.12
CA ARG A 193 -15.49 -5.92 -1.68
C ARG A 193 -16.06 -6.70 -2.87
N PRO A 194 -15.22 -7.27 -3.75
CA PRO A 194 -15.70 -8.27 -4.69
C PRO A 194 -16.52 -9.37 -4.00
N LYS A 195 -17.48 -9.94 -4.74
CA LYS A 195 -18.47 -10.86 -4.19
C LYS A 195 -17.84 -12.14 -3.64
N ILE A 196 -18.10 -12.45 -2.38
CA ILE A 196 -17.45 -13.53 -1.62
C ILE A 196 -17.69 -14.90 -2.28
N SER A 197 -18.88 -15.11 -2.85
CA SER A 197 -19.22 -16.37 -3.50
C SER A 197 -18.45 -16.62 -4.81
N MET A 198 -17.90 -15.57 -5.43
CA MET A 198 -17.30 -15.62 -6.77
C MET A 198 -15.77 -15.56 -6.72
N PHE A 199 -15.22 -14.60 -5.98
CA PHE A 199 -13.81 -14.23 -6.06
C PHE A 199 -13.01 -14.94 -4.97
N LYS A 200 -12.21 -15.93 -5.36
CA LYS A 200 -11.49 -16.81 -4.41
C LYS A 200 -9.98 -16.83 -4.60
N TYR A 201 -9.50 -16.34 -5.73
CA TYR A 201 -8.08 -16.32 -6.06
C TYR A 201 -7.57 -14.87 -5.98
N MET A 202 -6.63 -14.60 -5.08
CA MET A 202 -6.03 -13.28 -4.91
C MET A 202 -4.77 -13.17 -5.77
N ALA A 203 -4.52 -12.01 -6.36
CA ALA A 203 -3.26 -11.68 -7.00
C ALA A 203 -2.85 -10.23 -6.67
N VAL A 204 -1.69 -10.07 -6.04
CA VAL A 204 -1.15 -8.75 -5.63
C VAL A 204 0.22 -8.45 -6.24
N SER A 205 0.97 -9.47 -6.64
CA SER A 205 2.21 -9.34 -7.41
C SER A 205 2.42 -10.56 -8.32
N ASP A 206 3.47 -10.56 -9.14
CA ASP A 206 3.86 -11.75 -9.92
C ASP A 206 4.18 -12.96 -9.02
N ASP A 207 4.69 -12.69 -7.81
CA ASP A 207 5.14 -13.73 -6.87
C ASP A 207 4.10 -14.08 -5.79
N ILE A 208 3.08 -13.24 -5.59
CA ILE A 208 2.05 -13.40 -4.56
C ILE A 208 0.66 -13.46 -5.20
N GLN A 209 0.30 -14.68 -5.61
CA GLN A 209 -1.01 -15.07 -6.12
C GLN A 209 -1.42 -16.45 -5.60
N ARG A 210 -2.66 -16.62 -5.11
CA ARG A 210 -3.15 -17.89 -4.57
C ARG A 210 -4.66 -17.96 -4.42
N MET A 211 -5.17 -19.18 -4.33
CA MET A 211 -6.45 -19.43 -3.65
C MET A 211 -6.35 -19.00 -2.19
N MET A 212 -7.37 -18.28 -1.74
CA MET A 212 -7.48 -17.75 -0.39
C MET A 212 -8.53 -18.52 0.41
N PRO A 213 -8.34 -18.67 1.74
CA PRO A 213 -9.38 -19.18 2.61
C PRO A 213 -10.64 -18.29 2.56
N ALA A 214 -11.79 -18.86 2.89
CA ALA A 214 -13.03 -18.09 2.95
C ALA A 214 -13.08 -17.21 4.20
N TYR A 215 -13.78 -16.08 4.13
CA TYR A 215 -13.94 -15.18 5.28
C TYR A 215 -14.51 -15.89 6.51
N LYS A 216 -15.44 -16.84 6.29
CA LYS A 216 -16.05 -17.65 7.34
C LYS A 216 -15.04 -18.52 8.09
N ASP A 217 -13.97 -18.98 7.42
CA ASP A 217 -12.94 -19.80 8.03
C ASP A 217 -12.16 -19.03 9.11
N ARG A 218 -12.00 -17.71 8.91
CA ARG A 218 -11.42 -16.82 9.93
C ARG A 218 -12.36 -16.62 11.12
N MET A 219 -13.67 -16.56 10.87
CA MET A 219 -14.67 -16.35 11.94
C MET A 219 -14.79 -17.56 12.88
N THR A 220 -14.56 -18.76 12.38
CA THR A 220 -14.59 -20.02 13.16
C THR A 220 -13.19 -20.48 13.59
N GLY A 221 -12.14 -19.83 13.09
CA GLY A 221 -10.75 -20.11 13.41
C GLY A 221 -10.33 -19.64 14.81
N GLN A 222 -9.12 -20.02 15.20
CA GLN A 222 -8.53 -19.61 16.47
C GLN A 222 -7.72 -18.32 16.28
N LYS A 223 -8.19 -17.21 16.85
CA LYS A 223 -7.38 -15.98 16.97
C LYS A 223 -6.12 -16.26 17.78
N LEU A 224 -4.98 -15.76 17.29
CA LEU A 224 -3.69 -15.89 17.95
C LEU A 224 -3.39 -14.66 18.81
N ALA A 225 -2.12 -14.36 19.08
CA ALA A 225 -1.73 -13.27 19.98
C ALA A 225 -2.16 -11.89 19.45
N TYR A 226 -2.19 -11.73 18.12
CA TYR A 226 -2.74 -10.56 17.45
C TYR A 226 -4.07 -10.94 16.80
N PRO A 227 -5.14 -10.12 16.96
CA PRO A 227 -6.48 -10.45 16.48
C PRO A 227 -6.57 -10.59 14.94
N GLU A 228 -5.62 -10.02 14.20
CA GLU A 228 -5.51 -10.12 12.75
C GLU A 228 -5.02 -11.51 12.29
N ALA A 229 -4.26 -12.21 13.12
CA ALA A 229 -3.71 -13.52 12.82
C ALA A 229 -4.64 -14.64 13.31
N VAL A 230 -5.15 -15.44 12.38
CA VAL A 230 -6.11 -16.51 12.68
C VAL A 230 -5.58 -17.85 12.19
N LEU A 231 -5.48 -18.81 13.10
CA LEU A 231 -5.21 -20.21 12.77
C LEU A 231 -6.50 -20.88 12.28
N LEU A 232 -6.46 -21.40 11.06
CA LEU A 232 -7.59 -22.05 10.41
C LEU A 232 -7.73 -23.50 10.89
N THR A 233 -8.66 -23.75 11.82
CA THR A 233 -8.81 -25.06 12.48
C THR A 233 -9.70 -26.04 11.71
N SER A 234 -10.75 -25.52 11.08
CA SER A 234 -11.74 -26.28 10.30
C SER A 234 -12.22 -25.47 9.09
N PRO A 235 -11.33 -25.12 8.14
CA PRO A 235 -11.71 -24.34 6.95
C PRO A 235 -12.60 -25.14 6.00
N ILE A 236 -13.34 -24.44 5.15
CA ILE A 236 -14.18 -25.01 4.09
C ILE A 236 -13.32 -25.86 3.14
N GLU A 237 -12.23 -25.29 2.63
CA GLU A 237 -11.25 -26.01 1.83
C GLU A 237 -10.20 -26.68 2.75
N PRO A 238 -10.13 -28.04 2.78
CA PRO A 238 -9.27 -28.75 3.74
C PRO A 238 -7.78 -28.43 3.61
N GLU A 239 -7.34 -27.99 2.43
CA GLU A 239 -5.96 -27.60 2.17
C GLU A 239 -5.50 -26.41 3.02
N PHE A 240 -6.38 -25.52 3.49
CA PHE A 240 -5.98 -24.42 4.38
C PHE A 240 -5.88 -24.81 5.86
N LYS A 241 -6.24 -26.04 6.22
CA LYS A 241 -6.28 -26.47 7.63
C LYS A 241 -4.89 -26.39 8.28
N GLY A 242 -4.81 -25.74 9.42
CA GLY A 242 -3.57 -25.51 10.15
C GLY A 242 -2.72 -24.36 9.59
N GLU A 243 -3.19 -23.65 8.57
CA GLU A 243 -2.55 -22.41 8.14
C GLU A 243 -2.93 -21.24 9.05
N VAL A 244 -2.02 -20.28 9.19
CA VAL A 244 -2.34 -18.96 9.74
C VAL A 244 -2.62 -18.02 8.59
N ASP A 245 -3.79 -17.39 8.59
CA ASP A 245 -4.12 -16.29 7.69
C ASP A 245 -4.02 -14.96 8.43
N ASP A 246 -3.27 -14.03 7.84
CA ASP A 246 -3.08 -12.68 8.33
C ASP A 246 -2.97 -11.71 7.14
N LYS A 247 -3.74 -10.61 7.19
CA LYS A 247 -3.77 -9.60 6.12
C LYS A 247 -2.38 -9.00 5.84
N TYR A 248 -1.51 -8.90 6.85
CA TYR A 248 -0.17 -8.32 6.68
C TYR A 248 0.75 -9.18 5.82
N GLN A 249 0.46 -10.48 5.67
CA GLN A 249 1.23 -11.39 4.81
C GLN A 249 1.19 -10.99 3.34
N TYR A 250 0.17 -10.23 2.92
CA TYR A 250 -0.03 -9.83 1.54
C TYR A 250 0.30 -8.35 1.30
N SER A 251 0.84 -7.65 2.30
CA SER A 251 1.30 -6.26 2.14
C SER A 251 2.46 -6.14 1.16
N LEU A 252 2.50 -5.01 0.44
CA LEU A 252 3.55 -4.66 -0.52
C LEU A 252 4.09 -3.27 -0.20
N GLU A 253 5.34 -3.02 -0.58
CA GLU A 253 5.91 -1.67 -0.55
C GLU A 253 5.11 -0.74 -1.49
N MET A 254 4.97 0.52 -1.12
CA MET A 254 4.16 1.49 -1.88
C MET A 254 4.56 1.58 -3.36
N LYS A 255 5.86 1.45 -3.68
CA LYS A 255 6.35 1.43 -5.08
C LYS A 255 5.75 0.31 -5.93
N ASP A 256 5.32 -0.79 -5.31
CA ASP A 256 4.78 -1.99 -5.95
C ASP A 256 3.25 -2.08 -5.83
N HIS A 257 2.60 -1.04 -5.30
CA HIS A 257 1.18 -1.05 -4.96
C HIS A 257 0.24 -0.76 -6.15
N ARG A 258 0.76 -0.69 -7.38
CA ARG A 258 0.02 -0.21 -8.57
C ARG A 258 -1.13 -1.10 -9.02
N LEU A 259 -1.05 -2.42 -8.83
CA LEU A 259 -2.07 -3.37 -9.28
C LEU A 259 -2.29 -4.47 -8.25
N LYS A 260 -3.54 -4.66 -7.83
CA LYS A 260 -3.95 -5.74 -6.94
C LYS A 260 -5.40 -6.14 -7.22
N GLY A 261 -5.77 -7.37 -6.93
CA GLY A 261 -7.13 -7.81 -7.20
C GLY A 261 -7.42 -9.27 -6.93
N TRP A 262 -8.54 -9.69 -7.49
CA TRP A 262 -9.13 -11.00 -7.28
C TRP A 262 -9.62 -11.60 -8.59
N ILE A 263 -9.60 -12.92 -8.68
CA ILE A 263 -10.09 -13.68 -9.81
C ILE A 263 -11.23 -14.59 -9.34
N SER A 264 -12.29 -14.60 -10.14
CA SER A 264 -13.35 -15.59 -10.09
C SER A 264 -13.11 -16.65 -11.17
N ASP A 265 -13.40 -17.91 -10.86
CA ASP A 265 -13.34 -19.02 -11.82
C ASP A 265 -14.69 -19.27 -12.52
N ASP A 266 -15.80 -18.81 -11.92
CA ASP A 266 -17.14 -19.04 -12.45
C ASP A 266 -18.09 -17.84 -12.17
N PRO A 267 -18.42 -17.04 -13.20
CA PRO A 267 -17.73 -16.99 -14.50
C PRO A 267 -16.27 -16.53 -14.35
N LYS A 268 -15.41 -16.98 -15.26
CA LYS A 268 -13.98 -16.64 -15.26
C LYS A 268 -13.76 -15.15 -15.53
N MET A 269 -13.34 -14.38 -14.52
CA MET A 269 -13.10 -12.94 -14.64
C MET A 269 -12.17 -12.40 -13.56
N GLY A 270 -11.50 -11.29 -13.84
CA GLY A 270 -10.70 -10.54 -12.88
C GLY A 270 -11.39 -9.26 -12.41
N PHE A 271 -11.18 -8.93 -11.15
CA PHE A 271 -11.51 -7.65 -10.50
C PHE A 271 -10.22 -7.01 -10.01
N TRP A 272 -9.87 -5.83 -10.51
CA TRP A 272 -8.58 -5.20 -10.29
C TRP A 272 -8.73 -3.77 -9.79
N VAL A 273 -7.87 -3.38 -8.84
CA VAL A 273 -7.70 -1.99 -8.40
C VAL A 273 -6.35 -1.51 -8.86
N ILE A 274 -6.36 -0.52 -9.75
CA ILE A 274 -5.19 0.09 -10.37
C ILE A 274 -4.96 1.49 -9.76
N SER A 275 -3.78 1.68 -9.19
CA SER A 275 -3.26 2.97 -8.74
C SER A 275 -2.21 3.45 -9.75
N PRO A 276 -2.53 4.40 -10.65
CA PRO A 276 -1.58 4.84 -11.69
C PRO A 276 -0.41 5.67 -11.14
N SER A 277 -0.58 6.25 -9.96
CA SER A 277 0.41 7.04 -9.25
C SER A 277 0.19 6.90 -7.76
N GLU A 278 1.26 7.01 -6.98
CA GLU A 278 1.24 6.97 -5.51
C GLU A 278 1.53 8.37 -4.90
N GLU A 279 1.48 9.43 -5.72
CA GLU A 279 1.81 10.79 -5.29
C GLU A 279 0.92 11.32 -4.16
N TYR A 280 -0.31 10.83 -4.09
CA TYR A 280 -1.28 11.21 -3.08
C TYR A 280 -1.20 10.32 -1.84
N ALA A 281 -0.44 9.22 -1.87
CA ALA A 281 -0.18 8.40 -0.70
C ALA A 281 0.89 9.02 0.22
N ALA A 282 1.29 8.31 1.28
CA ALA A 282 2.36 8.73 2.20
C ALA A 282 3.33 7.58 2.55
N GLY A 283 4.50 7.92 3.08
CA GLY A 283 5.50 6.96 3.57
C GLY A 283 6.65 6.64 2.63
N GLY A 284 6.64 7.17 1.41
CA GLY A 284 7.66 6.88 0.42
C GLY A 284 7.53 5.54 -0.30
N PRO A 285 8.51 5.14 -1.14
CA PRO A 285 8.44 3.93 -1.96
C PRO A 285 8.45 2.65 -1.13
N ASN A 286 9.14 2.65 0.01
CA ASN A 286 9.46 1.42 0.75
C ASN A 286 8.55 1.18 1.95
N LYS A 287 7.61 2.10 2.26
CA LYS A 287 6.67 1.85 3.34
C LYS A 287 5.72 0.72 2.90
N PRO A 288 5.65 -0.41 3.61
CA PRO A 288 4.70 -1.46 3.27
C PRO A 288 3.28 -1.01 3.59
N GLU A 289 2.33 -1.52 2.82
CA GLU A 289 0.93 -1.20 2.99
C GLU A 289 0.00 -2.35 2.56
N LEU A 290 -1.22 -2.36 3.08
CA LEU A 290 -2.19 -3.41 2.83
C LEU A 290 -2.74 -3.36 1.39
N THR A 291 -2.79 -4.53 0.74
CA THR A 291 -3.31 -4.72 -0.61
C THR A 291 -4.70 -5.38 -0.59
N CYS A 292 -4.74 -6.71 -0.61
CA CYS A 292 -5.90 -7.56 -0.53
C CYS A 292 -5.83 -8.42 0.73
N HIS A 293 -6.98 -8.87 1.21
CA HIS A 293 -7.04 -9.86 2.28
C HIS A 293 -8.32 -10.71 2.21
N CYS A 294 -8.32 -11.82 2.95
CA CYS A 294 -9.43 -12.77 3.03
C CYS A 294 -10.80 -12.05 3.18
N GLY A 295 -11.79 -12.48 2.41
CA GLY A 295 -13.10 -11.81 2.29
C GLY A 295 -13.33 -11.09 0.96
N PRO A 296 -12.76 -11.63 -0.13
CA PRO A 296 -12.22 -10.88 -1.26
C PRO A 296 -12.18 -9.36 -1.10
N ILE A 297 -11.37 -8.85 -0.16
CA ILE A 297 -11.24 -7.39 0.05
C ILE A 297 -10.05 -6.88 -0.75
N CYS A 298 -10.20 -5.73 -1.37
CA CYS A 298 -9.14 -5.02 -2.09
C CYS A 298 -9.09 -3.55 -1.64
N LEU A 299 -7.90 -3.04 -1.34
CA LEU A 299 -7.71 -1.73 -0.75
C LEU A 299 -6.90 -0.81 -1.67
N ALA A 300 -7.33 0.44 -1.79
CA ALA A 300 -6.48 1.55 -2.19
C ALA A 300 -6.17 2.38 -0.94
N MET A 301 -4.98 2.14 -0.39
CA MET A 301 -4.50 2.78 0.83
C MET A 301 -3.86 4.13 0.49
N PHE A 302 -4.28 5.21 1.15
CA PHE A 302 -3.70 6.54 0.94
C PHE A 302 -2.72 6.90 2.04
N THR A 303 -3.18 6.93 3.29
CA THR A 303 -2.29 7.03 4.46
C THR A 303 -2.70 6.02 5.50
N SER A 304 -1.73 5.56 6.30
CA SER A 304 -1.95 4.69 7.44
C SER A 304 -0.77 4.79 8.41
N MET A 305 -1.03 4.46 9.67
CA MET A 305 -0.02 4.18 10.69
C MET A 305 0.63 2.78 10.59
N HIS A 306 0.23 1.93 9.63
CA HIS A 306 0.83 0.60 9.47
C HIS A 306 2.34 0.71 9.21
N TYR A 307 3.13 -0.12 9.88
CA TYR A 307 4.60 -0.22 9.73
C TYR A 307 5.43 1.01 10.14
N ALA A 308 4.82 2.15 10.46
CA ALA A 308 5.53 3.37 10.84
C ALA A 308 5.00 4.03 12.13
N GLY A 309 3.85 3.57 12.65
CA GLY A 309 3.31 4.01 13.93
C GLY A 309 2.83 5.46 13.91
N LEU A 310 2.91 6.12 15.08
CA LEU A 310 2.35 7.46 15.30
C LEU A 310 3.00 8.55 14.44
N ASP A 311 4.21 8.33 13.94
CA ASP A 311 4.90 9.27 13.05
C ASP A 311 4.17 9.46 11.70
N MET A 312 3.22 8.58 11.35
CA MET A 312 2.36 8.70 10.15
C MET A 312 0.95 9.24 10.42
N VAL A 313 0.62 9.58 11.67
CA VAL A 313 -0.70 10.16 11.96
C VAL A 313 -0.80 11.53 11.31
N THR A 314 -1.88 11.76 10.57
CA THR A 314 -2.14 13.08 9.97
C THR A 314 -2.83 13.95 11.01
N GLU A 315 -2.03 14.67 11.80
CA GLU A 315 -2.51 15.54 12.87
C GLU A 315 -3.00 16.88 12.33
N TYR A 316 -4.21 17.30 12.69
CA TYR A 316 -4.70 18.66 12.45
C TYR A 316 -4.79 19.42 13.76
N ARG A 317 -4.12 20.58 13.81
CA ARG A 317 -4.01 21.40 15.04
C ARG A 317 -4.36 22.86 14.80
N ASN A 318 -4.85 23.51 15.85
CA ASN A 318 -5.02 24.97 15.93
C ASN A 318 -5.86 25.56 14.79
N GLY A 319 -6.84 24.80 14.29
CA GLY A 319 -7.70 25.23 13.20
C GLY A 319 -6.98 25.42 11.87
N GLU A 320 -5.91 24.66 11.60
CA GLU A 320 -5.24 24.71 10.30
C GLU A 320 -6.18 24.27 9.16
N PRO A 321 -6.23 25.03 8.05
CA PRO A 321 -6.91 24.57 6.84
C PRO A 321 -6.04 23.56 6.09
N TRP A 322 -6.67 22.60 5.43
CA TRP A 322 -5.98 21.61 4.62
C TRP A 322 -6.89 21.14 3.50
N LYS A 323 -6.33 20.80 2.34
CA LYS A 323 -7.09 20.24 1.23
C LYS A 323 -6.21 19.36 0.37
N LYS A 324 -6.70 18.17 -0.02
CA LYS A 324 -5.98 17.25 -0.88
C LYS A 324 -6.93 16.40 -1.72
N VAL A 325 -6.47 16.03 -2.92
CA VAL A 325 -7.13 15.06 -3.79
C VAL A 325 -6.39 13.72 -3.72
N PHE A 326 -7.12 12.64 -3.50
CA PHE A 326 -6.63 11.26 -3.49
C PHE A 326 -7.21 10.47 -4.67
N GLY A 327 -6.35 9.82 -5.45
CA GLY A 327 -6.72 9.22 -6.73
C GLY A 327 -6.70 10.24 -7.90
N PRO A 328 -7.33 9.91 -9.05
CA PRO A 328 -8.17 8.74 -9.26
C PRO A 328 -7.46 7.39 -9.27
N VAL A 329 -8.06 6.42 -8.58
CA VAL A 329 -7.80 4.99 -8.75
C VAL A 329 -8.80 4.42 -9.77
N MET A 330 -8.43 3.36 -10.48
CA MET A 330 -9.30 2.68 -11.44
C MET A 330 -9.70 1.31 -10.88
N VAL A 331 -11.00 0.99 -10.95
CA VAL A 331 -11.48 -0.39 -10.89
C VAL A 331 -11.59 -0.92 -12.31
N TYR A 332 -10.93 -2.04 -12.60
CA TYR A 332 -10.88 -2.66 -13.93
C TYR A 332 -11.39 -4.10 -13.88
N LEU A 333 -12.18 -4.48 -14.88
CA LEU A 333 -12.71 -5.83 -15.06
C LEU A 333 -12.28 -6.43 -16.40
N ASN A 334 -11.91 -7.70 -16.41
CA ASN A 334 -11.60 -8.44 -17.64
C ASN A 334 -12.08 -9.90 -17.58
N SER A 335 -12.32 -10.51 -18.74
CA SER A 335 -12.82 -11.89 -18.87
C SER A 335 -12.22 -12.64 -20.07
N MET A 336 -10.97 -12.34 -20.42
CA MET A 336 -10.41 -12.66 -21.75
C MET A 336 -9.96 -14.12 -21.96
N SER A 337 -9.98 -15.00 -20.95
CA SER A 337 -9.56 -16.40 -21.12
C SER A 337 -10.00 -17.31 -19.97
N SER A 338 -9.80 -18.63 -20.11
CA SER A 338 -9.96 -19.64 -19.05
C SER A 338 -8.81 -19.67 -18.02
N ASP A 339 -7.72 -18.92 -18.23
CA ASP A 339 -6.50 -18.94 -17.40
C ASP A 339 -6.36 -17.69 -16.52
N HIS A 340 -5.93 -17.89 -15.26
CA HIS A 340 -5.61 -16.81 -14.33
C HIS A 340 -4.47 -15.93 -14.85
N ALA A 341 -3.44 -16.53 -15.44
CA ALA A 341 -2.25 -15.80 -15.88
C ALA A 341 -2.56 -14.80 -17.01
N ALA A 342 -3.51 -15.13 -17.89
CA ALA A 342 -3.92 -14.22 -18.95
C ALA A 342 -4.72 -13.02 -18.41
N LEU A 343 -5.61 -13.24 -17.42
CA LEU A 343 -6.34 -12.16 -16.75
C LEU A 343 -5.37 -11.21 -16.05
N TRP A 344 -4.38 -11.75 -15.33
CA TRP A 344 -3.35 -10.95 -14.67
C TRP A 344 -2.48 -10.18 -15.67
N LYS A 345 -2.02 -10.81 -16.76
CA LYS A 345 -1.22 -10.18 -17.81
C LYS A 345 -1.95 -9.01 -18.48
N ASP A 346 -3.24 -9.19 -18.75
CA ASP A 346 -4.08 -8.14 -19.31
C ASP A 346 -4.30 -7.00 -18.31
N ALA A 347 -4.54 -7.31 -17.02
CA ALA A 347 -4.63 -6.29 -15.97
C ALA A 347 -3.32 -5.48 -15.82
N LYS A 348 -2.15 -6.12 -15.94
CA LYS A 348 -0.86 -5.42 -16.02
C LYS A 348 -0.76 -4.51 -17.24
N THR A 349 -1.24 -4.99 -18.39
CA THR A 349 -1.26 -4.19 -19.62
C THR A 349 -2.17 -2.97 -19.46
N GLN A 350 -3.32 -3.12 -18.78
CA GLN A 350 -4.18 -1.98 -18.46
C GLN A 350 -3.52 -1.03 -17.47
N MET A 351 -2.87 -1.54 -16.41
CA MET A 351 -2.16 -0.72 -15.43
C MET A 351 -1.11 0.18 -16.10
N GLU A 352 -0.31 -0.36 -17.03
CA GLU A 352 0.68 0.45 -17.75
C GLU A 352 0.05 1.56 -18.61
N LYS A 353 -1.13 1.32 -19.20
CA LYS A 353 -1.87 2.39 -19.91
C LYS A 353 -2.31 3.49 -18.96
N GLU A 354 -2.82 3.14 -17.78
CA GLU A 354 -3.24 4.12 -16.78
C GLU A 354 -2.05 4.93 -16.24
N VAL A 355 -0.90 4.30 -16.03
CA VAL A 355 0.36 4.98 -15.65
C VAL A 355 0.79 5.96 -16.74
N GLN A 356 0.75 5.57 -18.02
CA GLN A 356 1.11 6.43 -19.15
C GLN A 356 0.14 7.61 -19.34
N ASN A 357 -1.13 7.41 -19.02
CA ASN A 357 -2.16 8.43 -19.09
C ASN A 357 -2.20 9.35 -17.86
N TRP A 358 -1.38 9.09 -16.83
CA TRP A 358 -1.32 9.93 -15.64
C TRP A 358 -0.50 11.21 -15.85
N PRO A 359 -0.96 12.37 -15.36
CA PRO A 359 -2.28 12.63 -14.77
C PRO A 359 -3.37 12.71 -15.84
N TYR A 360 -4.57 12.25 -15.49
CA TYR A 360 -5.70 12.18 -16.41
C TYR A 360 -6.19 13.56 -16.85
N SER A 361 -6.45 13.73 -18.15
CA SER A 361 -6.94 14.99 -18.72
C SER A 361 -8.46 15.20 -18.59
N PHE A 362 -9.18 14.16 -18.17
CA PHE A 362 -10.64 14.12 -18.21
C PHE A 362 -11.32 14.42 -16.87
N VAL A 363 -10.54 14.60 -15.81
CA VAL A 363 -11.05 14.91 -14.46
C VAL A 363 -11.49 16.37 -14.41
N ALA A 364 -12.76 16.63 -14.06
CA ALA A 364 -13.33 17.97 -14.14
C ALA A 364 -12.99 18.86 -12.93
N SER A 365 -12.61 18.29 -11.77
CA SER A 365 -12.35 19.07 -10.56
C SER A 365 -11.16 20.02 -10.73
N ALA A 366 -11.36 21.29 -10.34
CA ALA A 366 -10.28 22.29 -10.32
C ALA A 366 -9.22 22.03 -9.23
N ASP A 367 -9.55 21.22 -8.22
CA ASP A 367 -8.60 20.80 -7.17
C ASP A 367 -7.65 19.71 -7.67
N TYR A 368 -8.02 18.99 -8.73
CA TYR A 368 -7.14 18.03 -9.39
C TYR A 368 -6.12 18.78 -10.26
N LEU A 369 -4.83 18.52 -10.06
CA LEU A 369 -3.77 19.19 -10.81
C LEU A 369 -3.51 18.48 -12.14
N PRO A 370 -3.88 19.07 -13.30
CA PRO A 370 -3.61 18.48 -14.60
C PRO A 370 -2.12 18.55 -14.96
N ALA A 371 -1.71 17.80 -15.99
CA ALA A 371 -0.33 17.75 -16.47
C ALA A 371 0.28 19.15 -16.69
N ALA A 372 -0.48 20.07 -17.28
CA ALA A 372 -0.03 21.43 -17.58
C ALA A 372 0.30 22.29 -16.35
N LYS A 373 -0.14 21.89 -15.15
CA LYS A 373 0.16 22.57 -13.87
C LYS A 373 1.26 21.85 -13.07
N ARG A 374 1.88 20.83 -13.63
CA ARG A 374 2.94 20.05 -12.97
C ARG A 374 4.29 20.42 -13.56
N GLY A 375 5.30 20.35 -12.72
CA GLY A 375 6.70 20.51 -13.10
C GLY A 375 7.45 19.20 -12.93
N THR A 376 8.54 19.05 -13.67
CA THR A 376 9.47 17.94 -13.49
C THR A 376 10.79 18.47 -13.01
N VAL A 377 11.39 17.70 -12.11
CA VAL A 377 12.75 17.88 -11.67
C VAL A 377 13.51 16.68 -12.35
N SER A 378 14.53 16.89 -13.21
CA SER A 378 15.60 15.93 -13.74
C SER A 378 17.17 16.26 -13.59
N GLY A 379 18.07 15.47 -12.97
CA GLY A 379 19.47 15.90 -12.63
C GLY A 379 20.30 14.79 -11.95
N GLN A 380 21.40 15.08 -11.24
CA GLN A 380 22.39 14.07 -10.81
C GLN A 380 22.74 14.09 -9.31
N LEU A 381 22.71 12.92 -8.66
CA LEU A 381 23.13 12.71 -7.27
C LEU A 381 24.54 12.13 -7.19
N LEU A 382 25.41 12.82 -6.46
CA LEU A 382 26.78 12.40 -6.16
C LEU A 382 26.98 12.26 -4.63
N VAL A 383 27.74 11.25 -4.22
CA VAL A 383 28.17 11.01 -2.83
C VAL A 383 29.62 11.47 -2.68
N ASP A 384 29.86 12.47 -1.83
CA ASP A 384 31.19 12.87 -1.39
C ASP A 384 31.51 12.19 -0.07
N ASP A 385 32.33 11.16 -0.17
CA ASP A 385 32.88 10.46 0.97
C ASP A 385 34.37 10.19 0.77
N LYS A 386 35.16 11.02 1.45
CA LYS A 386 36.63 11.02 1.38
C LYS A 386 37.27 9.73 1.87
N PHE A 387 36.55 8.91 2.65
CA PHE A 387 37.06 7.63 3.13
C PHE A 387 36.85 6.49 2.12
N LEU A 388 35.90 6.64 1.19
CA LEU A 388 35.69 5.70 0.09
C LEU A 388 36.41 6.14 -1.20
N SER A 389 36.46 7.44 -1.48
CA SER A 389 37.04 7.98 -2.72
C SER A 389 37.53 9.42 -2.53
N PRO A 390 38.65 9.83 -3.16
CA PRO A 390 39.12 11.23 -3.11
C PRO A 390 38.22 12.21 -3.87
N THR A 391 37.34 11.71 -4.75
CA THR A 391 36.38 12.50 -5.53
C THR A 391 34.95 11.99 -5.31
N PRO A 392 33.93 12.85 -5.46
CA PRO A 392 32.53 12.41 -5.42
C PRO A 392 32.24 11.26 -6.40
N LYS A 393 31.34 10.37 -6.00
CA LYS A 393 30.93 9.18 -6.77
C LYS A 393 29.44 9.23 -7.09
N GLU A 394 29.05 8.63 -8.21
CA GLU A 394 27.65 8.50 -8.61
C GLU A 394 26.87 7.66 -7.59
N ALA A 395 25.70 8.17 -7.17
CA ALA A 395 24.81 7.42 -6.29
C ALA A 395 23.93 6.47 -7.13
N CYS A 396 24.33 5.21 -7.26
CA CYS A 396 23.58 4.20 -8.01
C CYS A 396 22.39 3.66 -7.19
N LYS A 397 21.20 3.54 -7.81
CA LYS A 397 19.98 2.95 -7.22
C LYS A 397 19.49 3.63 -5.93
N ALA A 398 19.87 4.88 -5.70
CA ALA A 398 19.45 5.64 -4.55
C ALA A 398 18.03 6.18 -4.75
N TYR A 399 17.19 6.07 -3.73
CA TYR A 399 15.89 6.75 -3.74
C TYR A 399 16.07 8.24 -3.45
N VAL A 400 15.51 9.07 -4.32
CA VAL A 400 15.49 10.52 -4.19
C VAL A 400 14.05 10.96 -4.09
N GLY A 401 13.69 11.64 -3.00
CA GLY A 401 12.35 12.17 -2.76
C GLY A 401 12.33 13.69 -2.67
N LEU A 402 11.23 14.32 -3.11
CA LEU A 402 10.99 15.75 -2.92
C LEU A 402 10.30 15.99 -1.57
N ALA A 403 10.76 17.00 -0.83
CA ALA A 403 10.17 17.44 0.43
C ALA A 403 9.84 18.93 0.38
N LEU A 404 8.79 19.34 1.09
CA LEU A 404 8.44 20.75 1.23
C LEU A 404 9.54 21.52 2.00
N PRO A 405 9.93 22.73 1.56
CA PRO A 405 10.91 23.54 2.27
C PRO A 405 10.43 23.96 3.67
N GLY A 406 11.33 24.00 4.65
CA GLY A 406 11.11 24.71 5.93
C GLY A 406 10.50 23.89 7.08
N THR A 407 10.25 22.60 6.91
CA THR A 407 9.98 21.71 8.04
C THR A 407 11.30 21.39 8.76
N LYS A 408 11.35 21.46 10.09
CA LYS A 408 12.61 21.25 10.85
C LYS A 408 13.18 19.84 10.71
N ASP A 409 12.36 18.90 10.23
CA ASP A 409 12.67 17.48 10.02
C ASP A 409 12.35 17.10 8.56
N VAL A 410 13.16 17.61 7.61
CA VAL A 410 12.99 17.49 6.15
C VAL A 410 13.14 16.03 5.69
N SER A 411 12.13 15.20 5.94
CA SER A 411 12.05 13.86 5.40
C SER A 411 10.70 13.69 4.71
N TRP A 412 10.75 13.56 3.39
CA TRP A 412 9.63 13.25 2.51
C TRP A 412 8.92 11.94 2.91
N GLN A 413 9.52 11.11 3.76
CA GLN A 413 8.93 9.87 4.27
C GLN A 413 7.86 10.12 5.33
N PHE A 414 7.93 11.26 6.03
CA PHE A 414 6.98 11.63 7.08
C PHE A 414 6.02 12.74 6.65
N ASP A 415 6.06 13.16 5.39
CA ASP A 415 5.07 14.10 4.86
C ASP A 415 3.77 13.37 4.52
N VAL A 416 2.80 13.49 5.43
CA VAL A 416 1.47 12.87 5.30
C VAL A 416 0.40 13.84 4.78
N LYS A 417 0.65 15.16 4.84
CA LYS A 417 -0.29 16.21 4.42
C LYS A 417 -0.08 16.66 2.98
N GLY A 418 1.17 16.64 2.50
CA GLY A 418 1.55 17.02 1.15
C GLY A 418 1.38 15.89 0.14
N TYR A 419 1.84 16.14 -1.09
CA TYR A 419 2.04 15.10 -2.11
C TYR A 419 3.47 14.60 -2.03
N GLN A 420 3.68 13.29 -2.23
CA GLN A 420 5.00 12.70 -2.30
C GLN A 420 5.44 12.50 -3.74
N PHE A 421 6.72 12.71 -4.00
CA PHE A 421 7.33 12.41 -5.28
C PHE A 421 8.70 11.80 -5.03
N TRP A 422 8.98 10.69 -5.67
CA TRP A 422 10.27 10.02 -5.55
C TRP A 422 10.61 9.31 -6.86
N THR A 423 11.91 9.10 -7.06
CA THR A 423 12.44 8.22 -8.11
C THR A 423 13.65 7.46 -7.57
N GLN A 424 14.13 6.48 -8.33
CA GLN A 424 15.38 5.79 -8.08
C GLN A 424 16.40 6.20 -9.13
N THR A 425 17.61 6.56 -8.70
CA THR A 425 18.67 6.96 -9.63
C THR A 425 19.17 5.78 -10.48
N ASP A 426 19.58 6.08 -11.71
CA ASP A 426 20.24 5.11 -12.59
C ASP A 426 21.69 4.77 -12.14
N GLU A 427 22.40 3.95 -12.93
CA GLU A 427 23.80 3.58 -12.67
C GLU A 427 24.77 4.77 -12.59
N LYS A 428 24.37 5.92 -13.14
CA LYS A 428 25.16 7.16 -13.20
C LYS A 428 24.63 8.24 -12.24
N GLY A 429 23.67 7.91 -11.37
CA GLY A 429 23.10 8.84 -10.41
C GLY A 429 22.08 9.82 -11.01
N ASN A 430 21.55 9.58 -12.22
CA ASN A 430 20.65 10.49 -12.91
C ASN A 430 19.17 10.34 -12.50
N GLU A 431 18.39 11.39 -12.85
CA GLU A 431 16.99 11.74 -12.55
C GLU A 431 16.85 12.70 -11.33
N VAL A 432 16.16 13.86 -11.50
CA VAL A 432 15.90 15.05 -10.61
C VAL A 432 16.71 16.43 -10.73
N LYS A 433 16.13 17.55 -11.32
CA LYS A 433 16.65 18.84 -11.97
C LYS A 433 17.01 19.78 -10.88
N LEU A 434 18.01 19.32 -10.20
CA LEU A 434 18.89 20.06 -9.37
C LEU A 434 20.19 20.11 -10.19
N GLY A 435 20.98 21.16 -10.02
CA GLY A 435 22.41 21.02 -10.32
C GLY A 435 22.97 19.82 -9.56
N PRO A 436 24.21 19.37 -9.82
CA PRO A 436 24.79 18.25 -9.10
C PRO A 436 24.61 18.43 -7.58
N VAL A 437 23.90 17.50 -6.95
CA VAL A 437 23.69 17.50 -5.51
C VAL A 437 24.75 16.59 -4.90
N THR A 438 25.55 17.15 -4.00
CA THR A 438 26.58 16.41 -3.28
C THR A 438 26.11 16.09 -1.86
N TYR A 439 25.84 14.82 -1.60
CA TYR A 439 25.63 14.33 -0.24
C TYR A 439 26.98 14.11 0.44
N LYS A 440 27.22 14.80 1.57
CA LYS A 440 28.42 14.60 2.39
C LYS A 440 28.13 13.53 3.45
N ALA A 441 28.82 12.40 3.36
CA ALA A 441 28.63 11.32 4.32
C ALA A 441 29.02 11.78 5.75
N PRO A 442 28.16 11.58 6.77
CA PRO A 442 28.39 12.03 8.14
C PRO A 442 29.34 11.09 8.88
N ARG A 443 30.58 10.96 8.41
CA ARG A 443 31.59 10.10 9.05
C ARG A 443 32.87 10.88 9.37
N ASN A 444 33.43 10.61 10.56
CA ASN A 444 34.67 11.23 11.05
C ASN A 444 35.92 10.36 10.80
N GLY A 445 35.74 9.16 10.23
CA GLY A 445 36.79 8.16 10.03
C GLY A 445 36.34 7.05 9.06
N PRO A 446 37.26 6.16 8.67
CA PRO A 446 36.92 4.98 7.88
C PRO A 446 36.02 4.03 8.69
N THR A 447 35.13 3.31 8.01
CA THR A 447 34.32 2.25 8.61
C THR A 447 35.23 1.15 9.16
N LEU A 448 35.09 0.83 10.45
CA LEU A 448 35.88 -0.23 11.10
C LEU A 448 35.27 -1.62 10.88
N TRP A 449 33.94 -1.69 10.87
CA TRP A 449 33.15 -2.89 10.61
C TRP A 449 31.72 -2.48 10.26
N GLU A 450 31.00 -3.37 9.59
CA GLU A 450 29.60 -3.21 9.17
C GLU A 450 28.88 -4.55 9.36
N ILE A 451 27.62 -4.51 9.78
CA ILE A 451 26.74 -5.69 9.86
C ILE A 451 25.54 -5.43 8.96
N GLY A 452 25.39 -6.26 7.93
CA GLY A 452 24.26 -6.20 7.01
C GLY A 452 24.38 -5.18 5.89
N ILE A 453 23.25 -5.03 5.19
CA ILE A 453 23.04 -4.17 4.06
C ILE A 453 21.94 -3.12 4.39
N PRO A 454 22.00 -1.94 3.77
CA PRO A 454 21.43 -0.72 4.36
C PRO A 454 20.52 0.09 3.47
N ASP A 455 20.05 -0.64 2.52
CA ASP A 455 18.90 -0.39 1.72
C ASP A 455 17.61 -0.31 2.55
N ARG A 456 17.68 -0.42 3.89
CA ARG A 456 16.54 -0.50 4.83
C ARG A 456 15.73 -1.78 4.64
N SER A 457 16.34 -2.80 4.08
CA SER A 457 15.86 -4.17 4.16
C SER A 457 16.44 -4.87 5.38
N ALA A 458 15.87 -6.03 5.68
CA ALA A 458 16.42 -7.03 6.59
C ALA A 458 16.60 -8.38 5.87
N ASP A 459 16.48 -8.41 4.54
CA ASP A 459 16.49 -9.61 3.71
C ASP A 459 17.81 -10.38 3.79
N GLU A 460 18.89 -9.67 4.06
CA GLU A 460 20.23 -10.25 4.19
C GLU A 460 20.46 -10.93 5.54
N PHE A 461 19.58 -10.71 6.52
CA PHE A 461 19.73 -11.26 7.87
C PHE A 461 19.09 -12.64 8.02
N PHE A 462 19.44 -13.32 9.11
CA PHE A 462 18.95 -14.65 9.36
C PHE A 462 17.46 -14.65 9.75
N VAL A 463 16.62 -15.15 8.84
CA VAL A 463 15.20 -15.47 9.07
C VAL A 463 15.06 -16.97 9.39
N PRO A 464 14.63 -17.35 10.61
CA PRO A 464 14.56 -18.75 11.02
C PRO A 464 13.40 -19.49 10.37
N ASP A 465 13.38 -20.82 10.45
CA ASP A 465 12.20 -21.59 10.04
C ASP A 465 11.00 -21.30 10.95
N PRO A 466 9.78 -21.22 10.38
CA PRO A 466 8.56 -20.96 11.13
C PRO A 466 8.25 -22.10 12.09
N ASN A 467 7.44 -21.80 13.12
CA ASN A 467 6.91 -22.85 13.99
C ASN A 467 5.94 -23.74 13.18
N PRO A 468 6.14 -25.07 13.12
CA PRO A 468 5.26 -25.98 12.37
C PRO A 468 3.76 -25.87 12.68
N LYS A 469 3.41 -25.39 13.87
CA LYS A 469 2.03 -25.17 14.30
C LYS A 469 1.36 -23.97 13.62
N TYR A 470 2.13 -23.01 13.13
CA TYR A 470 1.64 -21.70 12.66
C TYR A 470 2.10 -21.37 11.23
N ILE A 471 2.36 -22.39 10.41
CA ILE A 471 2.86 -22.22 9.04
C ILE A 471 1.73 -21.75 8.13
N ASN A 472 1.96 -20.71 7.34
CA ASN A 472 1.23 -20.52 6.09
C ASN A 472 2.02 -21.22 4.96
N ARG A 473 1.47 -22.31 4.38
CA ARG A 473 2.26 -23.18 3.49
C ARG A 473 2.60 -22.51 2.17
N TYR A 474 1.87 -21.47 1.80
CA TYR A 474 2.12 -20.69 0.59
C TYR A 474 3.52 -20.05 0.54
N PHE A 475 4.06 -19.65 1.70
CA PHE A 475 5.39 -19.04 1.78
C PHE A 475 6.52 -20.06 1.99
N ILE A 476 6.20 -21.36 2.02
CA ILE A 476 7.23 -22.41 2.11
C ILE A 476 7.95 -22.52 0.76
N GLY A 477 9.28 -22.58 0.80
CA GLY A 477 10.11 -22.60 -0.42
C GLY A 477 10.29 -21.23 -1.08
N LYS A 478 9.77 -20.15 -0.50
CA LYS A 478 9.93 -18.77 -0.96
C LYS A 478 10.87 -18.00 -0.02
N PRO A 479 12.21 -18.07 -0.19
CA PRO A 479 13.16 -17.50 0.77
C PRO A 479 12.97 -15.98 0.96
N ASN A 480 12.69 -15.25 -0.13
CA ASN A 480 12.47 -13.79 -0.09
C ASN A 480 11.16 -13.39 0.59
N ASP A 481 10.23 -14.32 0.79
CA ASP A 481 8.96 -14.08 1.47
C ASP A 481 8.88 -14.75 2.85
N LYS A 482 9.98 -15.38 3.28
CA LYS A 482 10.00 -16.18 4.51
C LYS A 482 9.58 -15.36 5.73
N TYR A 483 9.97 -14.08 5.76
CA TYR A 483 9.66 -13.14 6.85
C TYR A 483 8.15 -12.91 7.05
N ARG A 484 7.30 -13.24 6.06
CA ARG A 484 5.83 -13.12 6.13
C ARG A 484 5.18 -14.19 7.01
N GLN A 485 5.93 -15.17 7.50
CA GLN A 485 5.38 -16.20 8.40
C GLN A 485 5.07 -15.62 9.78
N TYR A 486 3.89 -15.95 10.31
CA TYR A 486 3.49 -15.52 11.65
C TYR A 486 4.42 -16.11 12.73
N GLY A 487 4.75 -15.28 13.72
CA GLY A 487 5.45 -15.70 14.93
C GLY A 487 6.96 -15.91 14.78
N LEU A 488 7.56 -15.50 13.66
CA LEU A 488 9.01 -15.64 13.45
C LEU A 488 9.85 -14.87 14.49
N TRP A 489 9.39 -13.69 14.93
CA TRP A 489 10.06 -12.94 15.99
C TRP A 489 10.20 -13.77 17.28
N ALA A 490 9.20 -14.57 17.64
CA ALA A 490 9.20 -15.40 18.83
C ALA A 490 10.20 -16.57 18.75
N ARG A 491 10.73 -16.88 17.55
CA ARG A 491 11.77 -17.91 17.37
C ARG A 491 13.10 -17.46 17.96
N TYR A 492 13.36 -16.15 18.14
CA TYR A 492 14.57 -15.67 18.80
C TYR A 492 14.75 -16.29 20.18
N ALA A 493 13.74 -16.18 21.05
CA ALA A 493 13.81 -16.74 22.41
C ALA A 493 13.90 -18.29 22.44
N GLN A 494 13.51 -18.96 21.36
CA GLN A 494 13.57 -20.43 21.23
C GLN A 494 14.96 -20.90 20.79
N LEU A 495 15.61 -20.15 19.91
CA LEU A 495 16.97 -20.43 19.43
C LEU A 495 18.03 -19.97 20.44
N TYR A 496 17.74 -18.92 21.20
CA TYR A 496 18.62 -18.31 22.20
C TYR A 496 18.02 -18.43 23.62
N PRO A 497 17.74 -19.64 24.14
CA PRO A 497 16.96 -19.80 25.37
C PRO A 497 17.70 -19.39 26.65
N LYS A 498 19.04 -19.50 26.67
CA LYS A 498 19.85 -19.28 27.87
C LYS A 498 20.65 -17.98 27.83
N ASN A 499 21.24 -17.68 26.68
CA ASN A 499 22.08 -16.52 26.44
C ASN A 499 21.58 -15.80 25.20
N ASP A 500 21.81 -14.50 25.14
CA ASP A 500 21.55 -13.70 23.95
C ASP A 500 22.58 -13.96 22.83
N LEU A 501 22.26 -13.49 21.63
CA LEU A 501 23.13 -13.53 20.47
C LEU A 501 24.43 -12.73 20.70
N VAL A 502 25.56 -13.36 20.40
CA VAL A 502 26.90 -12.73 20.37
C VAL A 502 27.40 -12.77 18.93
N PHE A 503 27.71 -11.60 18.37
CA PHE A 503 28.23 -11.45 17.02
C PHE A 503 29.70 -11.04 17.06
N ASP A 504 30.56 -11.87 16.48
CA ASP A 504 32.01 -11.71 16.46
C ASP A 504 32.46 -11.04 15.16
N ILE A 505 33.01 -9.83 15.25
CA ILE A 505 33.48 -9.11 14.07
C ILE A 505 34.61 -9.90 13.39
N GLY A 506 34.49 -10.10 12.08
CA GLY A 506 35.45 -10.87 11.28
C GLY A 506 35.33 -12.38 11.38
N VAL A 507 34.39 -12.91 12.20
CA VAL A 507 34.16 -14.35 12.37
C VAL A 507 32.70 -14.72 12.06
N SER A 508 31.73 -14.00 12.64
CA SER A 508 30.30 -14.24 12.42
C SER A 508 29.85 -13.76 11.04
N ASN A 509 28.84 -14.43 10.49
CA ASN A 509 28.22 -14.11 9.20
C ASN A 509 26.80 -13.58 9.43
N TYR A 510 26.52 -12.32 9.09
CA TYR A 510 25.20 -11.70 9.36
C TYR A 510 24.01 -12.40 8.69
N SER A 511 24.23 -13.11 7.59
CA SER A 511 23.17 -13.90 6.93
C SER A 511 22.77 -15.17 7.66
N LYS A 512 23.54 -15.57 8.67
CA LYS A 512 23.33 -16.80 9.44
C LYS A 512 23.25 -16.55 10.94
N ASP A 513 24.08 -15.62 11.41
CA ASP A 513 24.38 -15.42 12.81
C ASP A 513 23.80 -14.11 13.34
N TRP A 514 23.17 -13.29 12.50
CA TRP A 514 22.46 -12.08 12.91
C TRP A 514 20.96 -12.24 12.69
N PHE A 515 20.21 -12.37 13.78
CA PHE A 515 18.77 -12.62 13.71
C PHE A 515 18.01 -11.38 13.23
N PHE A 516 17.09 -11.53 12.28
CA PHE A 516 16.43 -10.39 11.63
C PHE A 516 15.59 -9.50 12.59
N ALA A 517 15.04 -10.07 13.67
CA ALA A 517 14.21 -9.36 14.65
C ALA A 517 14.53 -9.74 16.10
N HIS A 518 15.29 -8.91 16.80
CA HIS A 518 15.70 -9.17 18.19
C HIS A 518 14.57 -8.82 19.15
N VAL A 519 14.00 -9.82 19.84
CA VAL A 519 12.93 -9.62 20.84
C VAL A 519 13.38 -10.02 22.24
N LEU A 520 12.66 -9.55 23.24
CA LEU A 520 12.89 -9.86 24.64
C LEU A 520 12.75 -11.37 24.90
N ARG A 521 13.67 -11.95 25.67
CA ARG A 521 13.54 -13.34 26.14
C ARG A 521 12.60 -13.40 27.33
N TYR A 522 11.79 -14.46 27.38
CA TYR A 522 10.99 -14.79 28.54
C TYR A 522 11.84 -15.59 29.53
N THR A 523 12.14 -15.01 30.69
CA THR A 523 12.79 -15.71 31.81
C THR A 523 11.75 -16.06 32.88
N CYS A 524 10.78 -16.93 32.59
CA CYS A 524 9.99 -17.57 33.65
C CYS A 524 9.50 -18.96 33.23
N SER A 525 9.59 -19.92 34.16
CA SER A 525 9.24 -21.32 33.98
C SER A 525 7.83 -21.69 34.50
N SER A 526 6.95 -20.72 34.78
CA SER A 526 5.53 -20.98 35.06
C SER A 526 4.65 -19.80 34.66
N LEU A 527 3.44 -20.10 34.18
CA LEU A 527 2.43 -19.14 33.70
C LEU A 527 1.76 -18.32 34.82
N ASP A 528 2.15 -18.51 36.09
CA ASP A 528 1.37 -18.06 37.25
C ASP A 528 2.02 -16.92 38.09
N ASN A 529 3.08 -16.25 37.63
CA ASN A 529 3.65 -15.12 38.38
C ASN A 529 4.00 -13.90 37.49
N LEU A 530 3.30 -12.79 37.73
CA LEU A 530 3.36 -11.49 37.05
C LEU A 530 4.61 -10.64 37.40
N SER A 531 5.81 -11.24 37.36
CA SER A 531 7.05 -10.47 37.35
C SER A 531 8.00 -10.98 36.26
N SER A 532 7.53 -10.96 35.01
CA SER A 532 8.38 -11.21 33.85
C SER A 532 9.39 -10.07 33.72
N THR A 533 10.62 -10.32 34.13
CA THR A 533 11.73 -9.42 33.81
C THR A 533 12.20 -9.77 32.40
N TYR A 534 11.97 -8.86 31.47
CA TYR A 534 12.36 -9.04 30.10
C TYR A 534 13.81 -8.59 29.92
N PHE A 535 14.68 -9.50 29.49
CA PHE A 535 16.04 -9.17 29.09
C PHE A 535 16.24 -9.60 27.64
N SER A 536 16.65 -8.68 26.78
CA SER A 536 17.36 -9.00 25.55
C SER A 536 18.49 -8.01 25.39
N SER A 537 19.68 -8.57 25.22
CA SER A 537 20.86 -7.87 24.76
C SER A 537 21.29 -8.47 23.43
N CYS A 538 22.11 -7.75 22.69
CA CYS A 538 22.98 -8.33 21.69
C CYS A 538 24.39 -7.84 22.01
N PHE A 539 25.38 -8.72 21.90
CA PHE A 539 26.78 -8.38 22.15
C PHE A 539 27.55 -8.38 20.84
N ILE A 540 28.23 -7.28 20.56
CA ILE A 540 29.21 -7.19 19.49
C ILE A 540 30.59 -7.33 20.14
N ARG A 541 31.33 -8.36 19.73
CA ARG A 541 32.69 -8.60 20.21
C ARG A 541 33.70 -8.22 19.12
N LEU A 542 34.56 -7.28 19.48
CA LEU A 542 35.70 -6.80 18.70
C LEU A 542 36.97 -7.54 19.05
#